data_AF-A0A920T4Z8-F1
#
_entry.id   AF-A0A920T4Z8-F1
#
_cell.length_a   1.000
_cell.length_b   1.000
_cell.length_c   1.000
_cell.angle_alpha   90.00
_cell.angle_beta   90.00
_cell.angle_gamma   90.00
#
_symmetry.space_group_name_H-M   'P 1'
#
loop_
_entity.id
_entity.type
_entity.pdbx_description
1 polymer ?
#
loop_
_entity_poly.entity_id
_entity_poly.type
_entity_poly.pdbx_seq_one_letter_code
_entity_poly.pdbx_strand_id
1 'polypeptide(L)'
;MPTENIDQPIADEISLKQIETLRNNTAEFGITNYPMGDPHQGIVHVIGPELGLTQPGMTVVCGDSHTSTHGAFGALAFGIGTSEVEHVLATQTLPQPGQETMSITINGELPEGSTAKDVVLAILNEVGTGGGIGAIAEFLGVSC
;
A
#
# COMPACT_ATOMS: atom_id res chain seq x y z
N MET A 1 -20.62 -4.89 -3.94
CA MET A 1 -19.20 -4.70 -3.53
C MET A 1 -18.55 -6.07 -3.31
N PRO A 2 -17.22 -6.24 -3.47
CA PRO A 2 -16.55 -7.53 -3.26
C PRO A 2 -16.70 -8.11 -1.84
N THR A 3 -17.11 -7.27 -0.88
CA THR A 3 -17.32 -7.61 0.53
C THR A 3 -18.80 -7.83 0.88
N GLU A 4 -19.71 -7.79 -0.10
CA GLU A 4 -21.12 -8.14 0.10
C GLU A 4 -21.32 -9.62 -0.24
N ASN A 5 -22.20 -10.30 0.51
CA ASN A 5 -22.56 -11.71 0.28
C ASN A 5 -21.35 -12.66 0.24
N ILE A 6 -20.38 -12.46 1.14
CA ILE A 6 -19.16 -13.28 1.23
C ILE A 6 -19.43 -14.77 1.51
N ASP A 7 -20.62 -15.07 2.01
CA ASP A 7 -21.19 -16.39 2.25
C ASP A 7 -21.75 -17.07 0.98
N GLN A 8 -21.91 -16.32 -0.12
CA GLN A 8 -22.39 -16.83 -1.39
C GLN A 8 -21.25 -17.19 -2.35
N PRO A 9 -21.48 -18.10 -3.32
CA PRO A 9 -20.51 -18.37 -4.37
C PRO A 9 -20.18 -17.11 -5.18
N ILE A 10 -18.92 -16.96 -5.58
CA ILE A 10 -18.48 -15.90 -6.48
C ILE A 10 -19.11 -16.15 -7.86
N ALA A 11 -20.06 -15.31 -8.25
CA ALA A 11 -20.85 -15.49 -9.46
C ALA A 11 -20.07 -15.20 -10.76
N ASP A 12 -19.12 -14.26 -10.71
CA ASP A 12 -18.28 -13.91 -11.86
C ASP A 12 -17.17 -14.94 -12.05
N GLU A 13 -17.19 -15.66 -13.17
CA GLU A 13 -16.25 -16.75 -13.45
C GLU A 13 -14.78 -16.28 -13.51
N ILE A 14 -14.54 -15.06 -13.96
CA ILE A 14 -13.18 -14.48 -14.04
C ILE A 14 -12.64 -14.23 -12.64
N SER A 15 -13.42 -13.54 -11.79
CA SER A 15 -13.09 -13.27 -10.40
C SER A 15 -12.91 -14.56 -9.62
N LEU A 16 -13.79 -15.55 -9.83
CA LEU A 16 -13.67 -16.87 -9.22
C LEU A 16 -12.33 -17.52 -9.57
N LYS A 17 -11.98 -17.56 -10.86
CA LYS A 17 -10.71 -18.12 -11.32
C LYS A 17 -9.50 -17.40 -10.74
N GLN A 18 -9.54 -16.07 -10.62
CA GLN A 18 -8.47 -15.30 -9.99
C GLN A 18 -8.28 -15.67 -8.52
N ILE A 19 -9.38 -15.75 -7.76
CA ILE A 19 -9.36 -16.09 -6.33
C ILE A 19 -8.91 -17.55 -6.12
N GLU A 20 -9.37 -18.49 -6.93
CA GLU A 20 -8.93 -19.88 -6.86
C GLU A 20 -7.45 -20.02 -7.19
N THR A 21 -6.97 -19.29 -8.21
CA THR A 21 -5.54 -19.28 -8.56
C THR A 21 -4.70 -18.72 -7.42
N LEU A 22 -5.13 -17.60 -6.80
CA LEU A 22 -4.47 -17.03 -5.62
C LEU A 22 -4.41 -18.04 -4.46
N ARG A 23 -5.54 -18.68 -4.14
CA ARG A 23 -5.63 -19.66 -3.04
C ARG A 23 -4.72 -20.87 -3.28
N ASN A 24 -4.72 -21.41 -4.49
CA ASN A 24 -3.90 -22.57 -4.83
C ASN A 24 -2.41 -22.23 -4.77
N ASN A 25 -2.00 -21.09 -5.36
CA ASN A 25 -0.59 -20.67 -5.35
C ASN A 25 -0.10 -20.38 -3.93
N THR A 26 -0.88 -19.65 -3.13
CA THR A 26 -0.49 -19.33 -1.75
C THR A 26 -0.34 -20.58 -0.89
N ALA A 27 -1.23 -21.56 -1.06
CA ALA A 27 -1.11 -22.86 -0.40
C ALA A 27 0.12 -23.65 -0.88
N GLU A 28 0.40 -23.69 -2.18
CA GLU A 28 1.55 -24.40 -2.76
C GLU A 28 2.88 -23.85 -2.25
N PHE A 29 3.02 -22.53 -2.17
CA PHE A 29 4.27 -21.86 -1.79
C PHE A 29 4.37 -21.52 -0.29
N GLY A 30 3.39 -21.93 0.53
CA GLY A 30 3.38 -21.65 1.97
C GLY A 30 3.25 -20.16 2.32
N ILE A 31 2.64 -19.37 1.43
CA ILE A 31 2.38 -17.95 1.64
C ILE A 31 1.07 -17.82 2.43
N THR A 32 1.10 -17.03 3.50
CA THR A 32 -0.12 -16.78 4.29
C THR A 32 -1.12 -16.01 3.46
N ASN A 33 -2.34 -16.53 3.38
CA ASN A 33 -3.48 -15.93 2.70
C ASN A 33 -4.62 -15.79 3.69
N TYR A 34 -5.17 -14.59 3.84
CA TYR A 34 -6.37 -14.34 4.65
C TYR A 34 -7.59 -14.38 3.73
N PRO A 35 -8.31 -15.53 3.65
CA PRO A 35 -9.40 -15.68 2.72
C PRO A 35 -10.59 -14.80 3.10
N MET A 36 -11.52 -14.67 2.16
CA MET A 36 -12.77 -13.97 2.39
C MET A 36 -13.55 -14.59 3.57
N GLY A 37 -13.92 -13.77 4.55
CA GLY A 37 -14.53 -14.16 5.82
C GLY A 37 -13.56 -14.39 6.98
N ASP A 38 -12.24 -14.35 6.75
CA ASP A 38 -11.24 -14.41 7.83
C ASP A 38 -11.29 -13.13 8.70
N PRO A 39 -11.16 -13.23 10.03
CA PRO A 39 -11.15 -12.04 10.90
C PRO A 39 -9.99 -11.08 10.62
N HIS A 40 -8.91 -11.54 9.97
CA HIS A 40 -7.78 -10.70 9.55
C HIS A 40 -7.88 -10.25 8.09
N GLN A 41 -8.98 -10.57 7.39
CA GLN A 41 -9.23 -10.07 6.05
C GLN A 41 -9.43 -8.54 6.08
N GLY A 42 -8.79 -7.83 5.15
CA GLY A 42 -9.06 -6.41 4.93
C GLY A 42 -8.32 -5.85 3.74
N ILE A 43 -8.34 -4.53 3.59
CA ILE A 43 -7.62 -3.82 2.53
C ILE A 43 -6.11 -3.97 2.79
N VAL A 44 -5.35 -4.34 1.76
CA VAL A 44 -3.92 -4.71 1.89
C VAL A 44 -3.09 -3.68 2.67
N HIS A 45 -3.29 -2.39 2.43
CA HIS A 45 -2.56 -1.30 3.10
C HIS A 45 -3.09 -0.93 4.49
N VAL A 46 -4.20 -1.53 4.91
CA VAL A 46 -4.77 -1.40 6.27
C VAL A 46 -4.29 -2.57 7.13
N ILE A 47 -4.47 -3.80 6.65
CA ILE A 47 -4.12 -4.99 7.44
C ILE A 47 -2.61 -5.16 7.62
N GLY A 48 -1.78 -4.70 6.68
CA GLY A 48 -0.34 -4.82 6.78
C GLY A 48 0.20 -4.18 8.07
N PRO A 49 -0.10 -2.90 8.34
CA PRO A 49 0.25 -2.27 9.61
C PRO A 49 -0.51 -2.81 10.83
N GLU A 50 -1.82 -3.09 10.72
CA GLU A 50 -2.62 -3.62 11.85
C GLU A 50 -2.08 -4.95 12.40
N LEU A 51 -1.58 -5.80 11.51
CA LEU A 51 -0.98 -7.09 11.85
C LEU A 51 0.52 -6.98 12.21
N GLY A 52 1.08 -5.77 12.22
CA GLY A 52 2.48 -5.52 12.51
C GLY A 52 3.46 -5.98 11.42
N LEU A 53 2.97 -6.24 10.19
CA LEU A 53 3.81 -6.64 9.05
C LEU A 53 4.58 -5.45 8.44
N THR A 54 4.19 -4.23 8.80
CA THR A 54 4.89 -3.00 8.42
C THR A 54 5.54 -2.40 9.64
N GLN A 55 6.86 -2.27 9.62
CA GLN A 55 7.64 -1.73 10.72
C GLN A 55 8.61 -0.65 10.25
N PRO A 56 9.00 0.29 11.13
CA PRO A 56 10.00 1.29 10.82
C PRO A 56 11.31 0.68 10.30
N GLY A 57 11.89 1.29 9.28
CA GLY A 57 13.16 0.87 8.66
C GLY A 57 13.04 -0.30 7.68
N MET A 58 11.83 -0.82 7.41
CA MET A 58 11.61 -1.83 6.38
C MET A 58 11.58 -1.22 4.98
N THR A 59 11.94 -2.02 3.98
CA THR A 59 11.56 -1.80 2.59
C THR A 59 10.32 -2.66 2.29
N VAL A 60 9.22 -2.04 1.89
CA VAL A 60 7.93 -2.72 1.65
C VAL A 60 7.51 -2.52 0.20
N VAL A 61 7.30 -3.61 -0.52
CA VAL A 61 6.82 -3.58 -1.90
C VAL A 61 5.59 -4.45 -2.06
N CYS A 62 4.65 -4.03 -2.89
CA CYS A 62 3.43 -4.77 -3.17
C CYS A 62 2.98 -4.47 -4.61
N GLY A 63 2.23 -5.40 -5.20
CA GLY A 63 1.63 -5.26 -6.54
C GLY A 63 0.50 -4.23 -6.64
N ASP A 64 0.45 -3.24 -5.75
CA ASP A 64 -0.55 -2.18 -5.68
C ASP A 64 0.13 -0.80 -5.70
N SER A 65 -0.46 0.16 -6.41
CA SER A 65 0.12 1.50 -6.57
C SER A 65 0.12 2.35 -5.30
N HIS A 66 -0.73 2.04 -4.30
CA HIS A 66 -0.87 2.79 -3.05
C HIS A 66 -0.02 2.23 -1.91
N THR A 67 0.94 1.35 -2.23
CA THR A 67 1.92 0.80 -1.26
C THR A 67 2.68 1.90 -0.51
N SER A 68 2.78 3.11 -1.06
CA SER A 68 3.32 4.28 -0.35
C SER A 68 2.64 4.60 0.98
N THR A 69 1.40 4.13 1.21
CA THR A 69 0.68 4.24 2.50
C THR A 69 1.51 3.74 3.68
N HIS A 70 2.31 2.69 3.47
CA HIS A 70 3.16 2.10 4.51
C HIS A 70 4.30 3.04 4.96
N GLY A 71 4.61 4.08 4.19
CA GLY A 71 5.57 5.12 4.56
C GLY A 71 5.20 5.89 5.84
N ALA A 72 3.91 5.94 6.20
CA ALA A 72 3.45 6.51 7.46
C ALA A 72 4.05 5.82 8.71
N PHE A 73 4.58 4.60 8.55
CA PHE A 73 5.22 3.82 9.61
C PHE A 73 6.75 3.89 9.56
N GLY A 74 7.32 4.84 8.80
CA GLY A 74 8.78 4.98 8.66
C GLY A 74 9.42 3.87 7.81
N ALA A 75 8.66 3.27 6.90
CA ALA A 75 9.15 2.30 5.91
C ALA A 75 9.39 2.98 4.55
N LEU A 76 10.37 2.48 3.79
CA LEU A 76 10.49 2.82 2.37
C LEU A 76 9.53 1.94 1.58
N ALA A 77 8.42 2.50 1.10
CA ALA A 77 7.35 1.70 0.52
C ALA A 77 6.85 2.19 -0.85
N PHE A 78 6.77 1.28 -1.82
CA PHE A 78 6.38 1.62 -3.20
C PHE A 78 5.75 0.44 -3.95
N GLY A 79 4.87 0.76 -4.89
CA GLY A 79 4.20 -0.23 -5.73
C GLY A 79 5.12 -0.75 -6.83
N ILE A 80 4.97 -2.03 -7.18
CA ILE A 80 5.79 -2.71 -8.19
C ILE A 80 4.91 -3.53 -9.15
N GLY A 81 5.42 -3.81 -10.34
CA GLY A 81 4.72 -4.61 -11.34
C GLY A 81 4.76 -6.12 -11.05
N THR A 82 3.91 -6.90 -11.74
CA THR A 82 3.84 -8.37 -11.57
C THR A 82 5.20 -9.07 -11.72
N SER A 83 5.99 -8.70 -12.72
CA SER A 83 7.32 -9.30 -12.94
C SER A 83 8.32 -8.94 -11.84
N GLU A 84 8.17 -7.76 -11.22
CA GLU A 84 8.98 -7.36 -10.07
C GLU A 84 8.55 -8.12 -8.81
N VAL A 85 7.25 -8.36 -8.61
CA VAL A 85 6.75 -9.20 -7.52
C VAL A 85 7.34 -10.59 -7.61
N GLU A 86 7.33 -11.21 -8.79
CA GLU A 86 7.97 -12.50 -9.03
C GLU A 86 9.46 -12.47 -8.65
N HIS A 87 10.18 -11.43 -9.08
CA HIS A 87 11.61 -11.27 -8.78
C HIS A 87 11.88 -11.12 -7.28
N VAL A 88 11.07 -10.33 -6.57
CA VAL A 88 11.18 -10.15 -5.12
C VAL A 88 10.87 -11.45 -4.38
N LEU A 89 9.81 -12.17 -4.78
CA LEU A 89 9.50 -13.48 -4.19
C LEU A 89 10.64 -14.47 -4.39
N ALA A 90 11.33 -14.43 -5.55
CA ALA A 90 12.44 -15.33 -5.85
C ALA A 90 13.77 -14.95 -5.18
N THR A 91 14.04 -13.66 -4.98
CA THR A 91 15.39 -13.18 -4.63
C THR A 91 15.47 -12.34 -3.37
N GLN A 92 14.33 -11.81 -2.89
CA GLN A 92 14.26 -10.77 -1.85
C GLN A 92 15.07 -9.51 -2.19
N THR A 93 15.28 -9.27 -3.49
CA THR A 93 15.97 -8.08 -4.01
C THR A 93 15.16 -7.44 -5.13
N LEU A 94 15.41 -6.17 -5.39
CA LEU A 94 14.80 -5.45 -6.50
C LEU A 94 15.75 -4.34 -6.98
N PRO A 95 16.19 -4.34 -8.25
CA PRO A 95 16.95 -3.22 -8.79
C PRO A 95 16.04 -1.99 -8.87
N GLN A 96 16.49 -0.87 -8.33
CA GLN A 96 15.77 0.40 -8.37
C GLN A 96 16.73 1.53 -8.76
N PRO A 97 16.29 2.48 -9.62
CA PRO A 97 17.05 3.69 -9.84
C PRO A 97 17.06 4.54 -8.56
N GLY A 98 18.13 5.32 -8.37
CA GLY A 98 18.18 6.31 -7.30
C GLY A 98 17.02 7.30 -7.44
N GLN A 99 16.36 7.60 -6.32
CA GLN A 99 15.28 8.58 -6.25
C GLN A 99 15.82 9.88 -5.65
N GLU A 100 15.27 11.01 -6.07
CA GLU A 100 15.44 12.26 -5.33
C GLU A 100 14.57 12.25 -4.06
N THR A 101 14.77 13.23 -3.19
CA THR A 101 13.92 13.40 -2.01
C THR A 101 13.19 14.74 -2.11
N MET A 102 11.86 14.68 -1.98
CA MET A 102 10.99 15.84 -1.89
C MET A 102 10.59 16.03 -0.44
N SER A 103 11.07 17.11 0.19
CA SER A 103 10.64 17.47 1.54
C SER A 103 9.33 18.26 1.49
N ILE A 104 8.33 17.79 2.23
CA ILE A 104 7.06 18.48 2.45
C ILE A 104 6.99 18.83 3.93
N THR A 105 7.25 20.10 4.25
CA THR A 105 7.23 20.59 5.64
C THR A 105 5.88 21.24 5.95
N ILE A 106 5.14 20.68 6.90
CA ILE A 106 3.85 21.19 7.37
C ILE A 106 4.08 21.86 8.73
N ASN A 107 3.75 23.15 8.82
CA ASN A 107 3.91 23.94 10.04
C ASN A 107 2.60 24.66 10.41
N GLY A 108 2.34 24.80 11.71
CA GLY A 108 1.17 25.49 12.24
C GLY A 108 0.13 24.53 12.81
N GLU A 109 -1.07 25.06 13.06
CA GLU A 109 -2.24 24.30 13.51
C GLU A 109 -3.29 24.28 12.40
N LEU A 110 -3.96 23.14 12.22
CA LEU A 110 -5.05 23.05 11.26
C LEU A 110 -6.30 23.83 11.71
N PRO A 111 -6.99 24.52 10.80
CA PRO A 111 -8.27 25.13 11.10
C PRO A 111 -9.28 24.10 11.62
N GLU A 112 -10.17 24.53 12.52
CA GLU A 112 -11.22 23.66 13.08
C GLU A 112 -12.03 22.94 11.98
N GLY A 113 -12.20 21.62 12.16
CA GLY A 113 -12.91 20.76 11.19
C GLY A 113 -12.05 20.27 10.02
N SER A 114 -10.81 20.74 9.87
CA SER A 114 -9.88 20.21 8.87
C SER A 114 -9.28 18.88 9.31
N THR A 115 -8.92 18.04 8.34
CA THR A 115 -8.37 16.70 8.55
C THR A 115 -7.09 16.49 7.76
N ALA A 116 -6.39 15.36 8.00
CA ALA A 116 -5.25 14.95 7.19
C ALA A 116 -5.59 14.84 5.68
N LYS A 117 -6.86 14.55 5.35
CA LYS A 117 -7.31 14.52 3.96
C LYS A 117 -7.25 15.91 3.33
N ASP A 118 -7.64 16.95 4.05
CA ASP A 118 -7.62 18.33 3.56
C ASP A 118 -6.18 18.80 3.33
N VAL A 119 -5.26 18.40 4.23
CA VAL A 119 -3.82 18.69 4.09
C VAL A 119 -3.24 18.07 2.83
N VAL A 120 -3.43 16.76 2.61
CA VAL A 120 -2.88 16.10 1.42
C VAL A 120 -3.50 16.63 0.13
N LEU A 121 -4.78 17.01 0.15
CA LEU A 121 -5.43 17.65 -1.00
C LEU A 121 -4.86 19.06 -1.28
N ALA A 122 -4.57 19.85 -0.25
CA ALA A 122 -3.93 21.16 -0.40
C ALA A 122 -2.51 21.03 -0.98
N ILE A 123 -1.74 20.04 -0.53
CA ILE A 123 -0.42 19.73 -1.09
C ILE A 123 -0.52 19.35 -2.56
N LEU A 124 -1.44 18.43 -2.92
CA LEU A 124 -1.64 18.02 -4.31
C LEU A 124 -2.08 19.18 -5.21
N ASN A 125 -2.84 20.15 -4.68
CA ASN A 125 -3.21 21.35 -5.41
C ASN A 125 -2.00 22.26 -5.69
N GLU A 126 -1.02 22.32 -4.79
CA GLU A 126 0.20 23.11 -4.96
C GLU A 126 1.19 22.44 -5.93
N VAL A 127 1.44 21.14 -5.75
CA VAL A 127 2.50 20.41 -6.47
C VAL A 127 2.01 19.82 -7.80
N GLY A 128 0.69 19.69 -7.95
CA GLY A 128 0.06 19.05 -9.10
C GLY A 128 0.24 17.53 -9.14
N THR A 129 -0.43 16.87 -10.07
CA THR A 129 -0.43 15.39 -10.18
C THR A 129 0.93 14.81 -10.59
N GLY A 130 1.83 15.61 -11.15
CA GLY A 130 3.18 15.21 -11.55
C GLY A 130 4.30 15.70 -10.64
N GLY A 131 3.99 16.45 -9.57
CA GLY A 131 5.00 17.16 -8.77
C GLY A 131 5.99 16.26 -8.02
N GLY A 132 5.61 15.00 -7.75
CA GLY A 132 6.46 14.03 -7.04
C GLY A 132 7.12 12.97 -7.91
N ILE A 133 7.07 13.10 -9.25
CA ILE A 133 7.65 12.08 -10.14
C ILE A 133 9.17 11.98 -9.91
N GLY A 134 9.65 10.76 -9.64
CA GLY A 134 11.07 10.46 -9.45
C GLY A 134 11.62 10.82 -8.06
N ALA A 135 10.75 11.18 -7.12
CA ALA A 135 11.14 11.55 -5.77
C ALA A 135 10.39 10.74 -4.69
N ILE A 136 11.05 10.53 -3.56
CA ILE A 136 10.44 10.08 -2.32
C ILE A 136 9.93 11.32 -1.59
N ALA A 137 8.62 11.39 -1.33
CA ALA A 137 8.02 12.47 -0.57
C ALA A 137 8.15 12.21 0.95
N GLU A 138 8.86 13.09 1.66
CA GLU A 138 9.05 13.03 3.10
C GLU A 138 8.26 14.14 3.80
N PHE A 139 7.32 13.72 4.66
CA PHE A 139 6.50 14.65 5.44
C PHE A 139 7.21 14.99 6.75
N LEU A 140 7.46 16.28 6.95
CA LEU A 140 8.13 16.84 8.12
C LEU A 140 7.22 17.85 8.80
N GLY A 141 7.44 18.12 10.09
CA GLY A 141 6.64 19.08 10.86
C GLY A 141 6.31 18.60 12.26
N VAL A 142 5.80 19.50 13.10
CA VAL A 142 5.53 19.22 14.53
C VAL A 142 4.05 19.07 14.87
N SER A 143 3.14 19.38 13.95
CA SER A 143 1.69 19.31 14.20
C SER A 143 0.86 19.40 12.92
N CYS A 144 -0.20 18.59 12.88
CA CYS A 144 -1.40 18.77 12.07
C CYS A 144 -2.54 19.04 13.07
#